data_AF-A0A3N1A7E5-F1
#
_entry.id   AF-A0A3N1A7E5-F1
#
_cell.length_a   1.000
_cell.length_b   1.000
_cell.length_c   1.000
_cell.angle_alpha   90.00
_cell.angle_beta   90.00
_cell.angle_gamma   90.00
#
_symmetry.space_group_name_H-M   'P 1'
#
loop_
_entity.id
_entity.type
_entity.pdbx_description
1 polymer ?
#
loop_
_entity_poly.entity_id
_entity_poly.type
_entity_poly.pdbx_seq_one_letter_code
_entity_poly.pdbx_strand_id
1 'polypeptide(L)'
;MPRDLLSGLDKVRDLLCTPLALEVLDDLAEGRSPSDRPALPEVVAEAIRCLESLGVVRATWPKVSERMPTVEITVRGRTVHERLVEIEKWARCQELDDGTVASGSA
;
A
#
# COMPACT_ATOMS: atom_id res chain seq x y z
N MET A 1 -6.09 26.30 4.29
CA MET A 1 -5.60 24.91 4.17
C MET A 1 -4.14 24.86 4.57
N PRO A 2 -3.75 24.12 5.62
CA PRO A 2 -2.34 24.01 6.02
C PRO A 2 -1.53 23.34 4.89
N ARG A 3 -0.37 23.91 4.53
CA ARG A 3 0.52 23.34 3.49
C ARG A 3 0.94 21.89 3.78
N ASP A 4 0.95 21.51 5.05
CA ASP A 4 1.31 20.15 5.51
C ASP A 4 0.26 19.09 5.18
N LEU A 5 -1.01 19.49 5.00
CA LEU A 5 -2.09 18.58 4.62
C LEU A 5 -2.02 18.22 3.13
N LEU A 6 -1.66 19.18 2.28
CA LEU A 6 -1.49 18.97 0.85
C LEU A 6 -0.27 18.08 0.55
N SER A 7 0.84 18.31 1.26
CA SER A 7 2.03 17.46 1.12
C SER A 7 1.83 16.03 1.62
N GLY A 8 0.95 15.83 2.62
CA GLY A 8 0.53 14.50 3.05
C GLY A 8 -0.32 13.75 2.02
N LEU A 9 -1.24 14.47 1.36
CA LEU A 9 -2.10 13.91 0.29
C LEU A 9 -1.30 13.52 -0.96
N ASP A 10 -0.36 14.35 -1.39
CA ASP A 10 0.50 14.03 -2.56
C ASP A 10 1.29 12.74 -2.32
N LYS A 11 1.85 12.57 -1.11
CA LYS A 11 2.58 11.37 -0.71
C LYS A 11 1.71 10.11 -0.71
N VAL A 12 0.47 10.21 -0.25
CA VAL A 12 -0.48 9.08 -0.29
C VAL A 12 -0.90 8.76 -1.72
N ARG A 13 -1.02 9.78 -2.59
CA ARG A 13 -1.27 9.57 -4.02
C ARG A 13 -0.11 8.84 -4.70
N ASP A 14 1.13 9.21 -4.41
CA ASP A 14 2.30 8.55 -4.97
C ASP A 14 2.38 7.07 -4.54
N LEU A 15 1.96 6.76 -3.30
CA LEU A 15 1.80 5.38 -2.83
C LEU A 15 0.76 4.60 -3.65
N LEU A 16 -0.42 5.20 -3.87
CA LEU A 16 -1.50 4.61 -4.67
C LEU A 16 -1.06 4.33 -6.11
N CYS A 17 -0.10 5.09 -6.65
CA CYS A 17 0.46 4.90 -7.98
C CYS A 17 1.55 3.80 -8.05
N THR A 18 1.85 3.11 -6.96
CA THR A 18 2.88 2.06 -6.91
C THR A 18 2.26 0.72 -6.48
N PRO A 19 1.69 -0.07 -7.42
CA PRO A 19 0.94 -1.29 -7.10
C PRO A 19 1.70 -2.26 -6.20
N LEU A 20 2.97 -2.53 -6.50
CA LEU A 20 3.80 -3.43 -5.68
C LEU A 20 3.99 -2.91 -4.24
N ALA A 21 4.06 -1.60 -4.03
CA ALA A 21 4.18 -1.04 -2.68
C ALA A 21 2.91 -1.25 -1.86
N LEU A 22 1.73 -1.18 -2.49
CA LEU A 22 0.46 -1.53 -1.85
C LEU A 22 0.44 -3.00 -1.46
N GLU A 23 0.83 -3.89 -2.37
CA GLU A 23 0.84 -5.32 -2.08
C GLU A 23 1.87 -5.68 -0.98
N VAL A 24 3.05 -5.06 -0.98
CA VAL A 24 4.03 -5.22 0.11
C VAL A 24 3.48 -4.69 1.45
N LEU A 25 2.71 -3.59 1.43
CA LEU A 25 2.06 -3.07 2.62
C LEU A 25 1.00 -4.06 3.16
N ASP A 26 0.22 -4.68 2.28
CA ASP A 26 -0.78 -5.71 2.65
C ASP A 26 -0.11 -6.91 3.30
N ASP A 27 0.99 -7.42 2.72
CA ASP A 27 1.74 -8.52 3.33
C ASP A 27 2.21 -8.18 4.74
N LEU A 28 2.78 -6.99 4.93
CA LEU A 28 3.26 -6.56 6.24
C LEU A 28 2.11 -6.37 7.23
N ALA A 29 0.95 -5.93 6.79
CA ALA A 29 -0.24 -5.80 7.62
C ALA A 29 -0.79 -7.17 8.06
N GLU A 30 -0.68 -8.18 7.20
CA GLU A 30 -1.05 -9.57 7.47
C GLU A 30 0.06 -10.38 8.18
N GLY A 31 1.22 -9.78 8.44
CA GLY A 31 2.36 -10.43 9.09
C GLY A 31 3.14 -11.39 8.19
N ARG A 32 2.98 -11.29 6.86
CA ARG A 32 3.77 -12.01 5.86
C ARG A 32 5.08 -11.28 5.56
N SER A 33 6.09 -12.02 5.14
CA SER A 33 7.37 -11.45 4.73
C SER A 33 7.32 -10.99 3.28
N PRO A 34 7.75 -9.75 2.96
CA PRO A 34 7.85 -9.27 1.57
C PRO A 34 8.80 -10.11 0.70
N SER A 35 9.74 -10.84 1.32
CA SER A 35 10.69 -11.72 0.65
C SER A 35 10.04 -12.91 -0.07
N ASP A 36 8.82 -13.27 0.32
CA ASP A 36 8.14 -14.46 -0.18
C ASP A 36 7.41 -14.19 -1.50
N ARG A 37 7.43 -12.94 -1.97
CA ARG A 37 6.81 -12.52 -3.22
C ARG A 37 7.56 -13.05 -4.44
N PRO A 38 6.85 -13.46 -5.51
CA PRO A 38 7.45 -13.88 -6.77
C PRO A 38 7.89 -12.68 -7.63
N ALA A 39 8.58 -11.72 -7.02
CA ALA A 39 9.13 -10.53 -7.68
C ALA A 39 10.65 -10.50 -7.53
N LEU A 40 11.34 -9.79 -8.43
CA LEU A 40 12.79 -9.61 -8.31
C LEU A 40 13.10 -8.90 -6.98
N PRO A 41 14.07 -9.39 -6.18
CA PRO A 41 14.38 -8.82 -4.86
C PRO A 41 14.68 -7.31 -4.92
N GLU A 42 15.29 -6.84 -6.01
CA GLU A 42 15.60 -5.42 -6.22
C GLU A 42 14.34 -4.54 -6.33
N VAL A 43 13.30 -5.08 -6.96
CA VAL A 43 12.02 -4.38 -7.16
C VAL A 43 11.24 -4.35 -5.85
N VAL A 44 11.27 -5.45 -5.08
CA VAL A 44 10.70 -5.49 -3.72
C VAL A 44 11.43 -4.52 -2.80
N ALA A 45 12.76 -4.43 -2.90
CA ALA A 45 13.55 -3.46 -2.14
C ALA A 45 13.16 -2.02 -2.49
N GLU A 46 12.92 -1.71 -3.76
CA GLU A 46 12.48 -0.37 -4.15
C GLU A 46 11.07 -0.04 -3.62
N ALA A 47 10.15 -1.00 -3.64
CA ALA A 47 8.84 -0.85 -3.02
C ALA A 47 8.96 -0.57 -1.50
N ILE A 48 9.86 -1.26 -0.81
CA ILE A 48 10.14 -1.03 0.62
C ILE A 48 10.72 0.38 0.85
N ARG A 49 11.63 0.88 -0.02
CA ARG A 49 12.15 2.25 0.07
C ARG A 49 11.05 3.30 -0.14
N CYS A 50 10.15 3.06 -1.08
CA CYS A 50 8.99 3.92 -1.30
C CYS A 50 8.16 4.02 -0.02
N LEU A 51 7.78 2.87 0.55
CA LEU A 51 7.05 2.78 1.82
C LEU A 51 7.79 3.45 2.99
N GLU A 52 9.12 3.31 3.06
CA GLU A 52 9.94 3.94 4.09
C GLU A 52 9.96 5.48 3.94
N SER A 53 10.07 5.99 2.72
CA SER A 53 10.03 7.44 2.43
C SER A 53 8.71 8.11 2.82
N LEU A 54 7.64 7.32 2.85
CA LEU A 54 6.29 7.72 3.26
C LEU A 54 6.05 7.57 4.78
N GLY A 55 6.99 6.94 5.48
CA GLY A 55 6.91 6.67 6.92
C GLY A 55 5.87 5.59 7.29
N VAL A 56 5.44 4.77 6.32
CA VAL A 56 4.48 3.68 6.56
C VAL A 56 5.18 2.40 7.01
N VAL A 57 6.47 2.24 6.71
CA VAL A 57 7.31 1.16 7.23
C VAL A 57 8.61 1.71 7.81
N ARG A 58 9.27 0.90 8.62
CA ARG A 58 10.66 1.07 9.05
C ARG A 58 11.46 -0.11 8.52
N ALA A 59 12.52 0.15 7.77
CA ALA A 59 13.37 -0.90 7.23
C ALA A 59 14.77 -0.88 7.89
N THR A 60 15.29 -2.05 8.18
CA THR A 60 16.68 -2.24 8.61
C THR A 60 17.45 -2.87 7.47
N TRP A 61 18.26 -2.06 6.80
CA TRP A 61 19.02 -2.46 5.61
C TRP A 61 20.32 -3.18 6.00
N PRO A 62 20.57 -4.41 5.52
CA PRO A 62 21.82 -5.11 5.77
C PRO A 62 23.00 -4.43 5.05
N LYS A 63 24.19 -4.51 5.65
CA LYS A 63 25.43 -3.95 5.06
C LYS A 63 25.90 -4.67 3.79
N VAL A 64 25.36 -5.86 3.51
CA VAL A 64 25.69 -6.69 2.35
C VAL A 64 24.46 -6.78 1.47
N SER A 65 24.60 -6.45 0.18
CA SER A 65 23.50 -6.26 -0.78
C SER A 65 22.70 -7.51 -1.13
N GLU A 66 23.13 -8.70 -0.69
CA GLU A 66 22.50 -9.98 -1.01
C GLU A 66 21.35 -10.36 -0.07
N ARG A 67 21.12 -9.59 1.01
CA ARG A 67 20.04 -9.87 1.96
C ARG A 67 18.93 -8.84 1.83
N MET A 68 17.68 -9.32 1.83
CA MET A 68 16.49 -8.47 1.98
C MET A 68 16.54 -7.72 3.32
N PRO A 69 16.02 -6.48 3.39
CA PRO A 69 15.91 -5.76 4.64
C PRO A 69 14.90 -6.43 5.58
N THR A 70 15.10 -6.27 6.88
CA THR A 70 14.04 -6.54 7.86
C THR A 70 13.09 -5.36 7.85
N VAL A 71 11.78 -5.59 7.70
CA VAL A 71 10.79 -4.52 7.55
C VAL A 71 9.71 -4.66 8.61
N GLU A 72 9.38 -3.55 9.26
CA GLU A 72 8.30 -3.45 10.24
C GLU A 72 7.29 -2.38 9.80
N ILE A 73 6.00 -2.74 9.82
CA ILE A 73 4.93 -1.76 9.57
C ILE A 73 4.79 -0.80 10.76
N THR A 74 4.73 0.50 10.49
CA THR A 74 4.53 1.52 11.54
C THR A 74 3.06 1.62 11.94
N VAL A 75 2.76 2.32 13.05
CA VAL A 75 1.37 2.66 13.41
C VAL A 75 0.69 3.43 12.27
N ARG A 76 1.42 4.37 11.64
CA ARG A 76 0.95 5.10 10.47
C ARG A 76 0.66 4.16 9.29
N GLY A 77 1.55 3.20 9.02
CA GLY A 77 1.36 2.20 7.98
C GLY A 77 0.09 1.39 8.17
N ARG A 78 -0.19 0.94 9.40
CA ARG A 78 -1.45 0.25 9.72
C ARG A 78 -2.67 1.14 9.45
N THR A 79 -2.66 2.38 9.91
CA THR A 79 -3.76 3.32 9.64
C THR A 79 -3.96 3.56 8.15
N VAL A 80 -2.88 3.70 7.37
CA VAL A 80 -2.97 3.84 5.92
C VAL A 80 -3.58 2.59 5.29
N HIS A 81 -3.11 1.41 5.66
CA HIS A 81 -3.65 0.12 5.21
C HIS A 81 -5.15 -0.02 5.51
N GLU A 82 -5.58 0.29 6.74
CA GLU A 82 -7.00 0.25 7.12
C GLU A 82 -7.87 1.16 6.23
N ARG A 83 -7.38 2.36 5.90
CA ARG A 83 -8.09 3.28 4.99
C ARG A 83 -8.11 2.77 3.55
N LEU A 84 -7.03 2.16 3.08
CA LEU A 84 -6.99 1.54 1.76
C LEU A 84 -8.01 0.41 1.65
N VAL A 85 -8.13 -0.44 2.68
CA VAL A 85 -9.15 -1.50 2.77
C VAL A 85 -10.57 -0.92 2.75
N GLU A 86 -10.82 0.19 3.46
CA GLU A 86 -12.12 0.87 3.42
C GLU A 86 -12.45 1.39 2.01
N ILE A 87 -11.47 2.00 1.33
CA ILE A 87 -11.63 2.50 -0.05
C ILE A 87 -11.91 1.33 -1.01
N GLU A 88 -11.18 0.23 -0.89
CA GLU A 88 -11.37 -0.95 -1.72
C GLU A 88 -12.75 -1.58 -1.51
N LYS A 89 -13.20 -1.71 -0.26
CA LYS A 89 -14.56 -2.18 0.05
C LYS A 89 -15.62 -1.27 -0.56
N TRP A 90 -15.46 0.05 -0.42
CA TRP A 90 -16.36 1.02 -1.02
C TRP A 90 -16.42 0.87 -2.55
N ALA A 91 -15.26 0.75 -3.21
CA ALA A 91 -15.16 0.58 -4.65
C ALA A 91 -15.88 -0.70 -5.13
N ARG A 92 -15.66 -1.83 -4.44
CA ARG A 92 -16.35 -3.10 -4.74
C ARG A 92 -17.87 -2.99 -4.61
N CYS A 93 -18.39 -2.22 -3.64
CA CYS A 93 -19.83 -1.98 -3.52
C CYS A 93 -20.38 -1.19 -4.71
N GLN A 94 -19.64 -0.20 -5.24
CA GLN A 94 -20.06 0.57 -6.41
C GLN A 94 -20.10 -0.29 -7.68
N GLU A 95 -19.12 -1.17 -7.87
CA GLU A 95 -19.09 -2.12 -9.01
C GLU A 95 -20.28 -3.09 -9.00
N LEU A 96 -20.79 -3.44 -7.81
CA LEU A 96 -21.98 -4.28 -7.66
C LEU A 96 -23.29 -3.51 -7.87
N ASP A 97 -23.32 -2.22 -7.52
CA ASP A 97 -24.49 -1.34 -7.69
C ASP A 97 -24.69 -0.93 -9.17
N ASP A 98 -23.61 -0.77 -9.95
CA ASP A 98 -23.68 -0.50 -11.40
C ASP A 98 -24.25 -1.68 -12.23
N GLY A 99 -24.37 -2.86 -11.62
CA GLY A 99 -25.01 -4.04 -12.21
C GLY A 99 -26.55 -4.03 -12.14
N THR A 100 -27.17 -3.06 -11.47
CA THR A 100 -28.63 -2.98 -11.32
C THR A 100 -29.18 -1.69 -11.92
N VAL A 101 -28.92 -1.46 -13.21
CA VAL A 101 -29.91 -0.74 -14.00
C VAL A 101 -31.13 -1.63 -14.06
N ALA A 102 -32.09 -1.35 -13.18
CA ALA A 102 -33.42 -1.91 -13.20
C ALA A 102 -33.90 -1.86 -14.65
N SER A 103 -34.06 -3.03 -15.27
CA SER A 103 -34.80 -3.19 -16.52
C SER A 103 -36.28 -2.97 -16.19
N GLY A 104 -36.62 -1.73 -15.89
CA GLY A 104 -37.97 -1.23 -15.86
C GLY A 104 -38.20 -0.48 -17.16
N SER A 105 -38.83 -1.14 -18.13
CA SER A 105 -39.84 -0.56 -19.04
C SER A 105 -40.23 -1.57 -20.14
N ALA A 106 -41.29 -2.34 -19.88
CA ALA A 106 -42.56 -2.33 -20.62
C ALA A 106 -43.49 -3.42 -20.05
#